data_AF-A0A2P4T0V3-F1
#
_entry.id   AF-A0A2P4T0V3-F1
#
_cell.length_a   1.000
_cell.length_b   1.000
_cell.length_c   1.000
_cell.angle_alpha   90.00
_cell.angle_beta   90.00
_cell.angle_gamma   90.00
#
_symmetry.space_group_name_H-M   'P 1'
#
loop_
_entity.id
_entity.type
_entity.pdbx_description
1 polymer ?
#
loop_
_entity_poly.entity_id
_entity_poly.type
_entity_poly.pdbx_seq_one_letter_code
_entity_poly.pdbx_strand_id
1 'polypeptide(L)'
;MPSGGSSALLSRLTPLLPSILQQPVRPLTYYGLQKGKRKSVKAVVKRFLRLHNGLWVRRKSGYKKKLWKKSTAQKKCLREFVLCDRTQCKHLDKTTTSFWKRRN
;
A
#
# COMPACT_ATOMS: atom_id res chain seq x y z
N MET A 1 -40.55 24.57 26.95
CA MET A 1 -40.68 24.62 25.47
C MET A 1 -39.48 23.89 24.87
N PRO A 2 -39.64 22.65 24.36
CA PRO A 2 -38.50 21.85 23.92
C PRO A 2 -38.13 22.23 22.48
N SER A 3 -36.91 22.70 22.29
CA SER A 3 -36.28 22.91 20.98
C SER A 3 -35.96 21.57 20.31
N GLY A 4 -36.97 20.97 19.65
CA GLY A 4 -36.89 19.65 19.01
C GLY A 4 -36.28 19.61 17.60
N GLY A 5 -35.57 20.65 17.15
CA GLY A 5 -35.03 20.72 15.79
C GLY A 5 -33.69 20.00 15.59
N SER A 6 -32.91 19.81 16.65
CA SER A 6 -31.50 19.36 16.55
C SER A 6 -31.36 17.85 16.35
N SER A 7 -32.26 17.04 16.90
CA SER A 7 -32.15 15.58 16.88
C SER A 7 -32.45 14.97 15.51
N ALA A 8 -33.38 15.58 14.76
CA ALA A 8 -33.77 15.12 13.42
C ALA A 8 -32.68 15.34 12.36
N LEU A 9 -31.85 16.38 12.51
CA LEU A 9 -30.72 16.60 11.62
C LEU A 9 -29.57 15.64 11.92
N LEU A 10 -29.30 15.41 13.20
CA LEU A 10 -28.28 14.44 13.63
C LEU A 10 -28.60 13.03 13.12
N SER A 11 -29.85 12.57 13.25
CA SER A 11 -30.25 11.24 12.78
C SER A 11 -30.07 11.06 11.27
N ARG A 12 -30.34 12.10 10.47
CA ARG A 12 -30.15 12.10 9.01
C ARG A 12 -28.69 12.13 8.57
N LEU A 13 -27.79 12.68 9.38
CA LEU A 13 -26.35 12.74 9.09
C LEU A 13 -25.58 11.50 9.58
N THR A 14 -26.12 10.75 10.55
CA THR A 14 -25.56 9.47 11.06
C THR A 14 -25.04 8.51 9.97
N PRO A 15 -25.78 8.22 8.88
CA PRO A 15 -25.29 7.29 7.85
C PRO A 15 -24.16 7.86 6.97
N LEU A 16 -23.95 9.18 6.98
CA LEU A 16 -22.90 9.86 6.19
C LEU A 16 -21.61 10.09 7.00
N LEU A 17 -21.67 10.01 8.33
CA LEU A 17 -20.51 10.16 9.21
C LEU A 17 -19.35 9.20 8.87
N PRO A 18 -19.55 7.92 8.54
CA PRO A 18 -18.46 7.03 8.19
C PRO A 18 -17.64 7.51 6.98
N SER A 19 -18.29 8.03 5.93
CA SER A 19 -17.57 8.50 4.74
C SER A 19 -16.87 9.84 4.95
N ILE A 20 -17.38 10.69 5.84
CA ILE A 20 -16.76 11.98 6.22
C ILE A 20 -15.55 11.76 7.14
N LEU A 21 -15.67 10.84 8.10
CA LEU A 21 -14.60 10.52 9.05
C LEU A 21 -13.55 9.58 8.45
N GLN A 22 -13.87 8.85 7.39
CA GLN A 22 -12.93 7.99 6.71
C GLN A 22 -11.91 8.83 5.95
N GLN A 23 -10.79 9.08 6.61
CA GLN A 23 -9.65 9.78 6.05
C GLN A 23 -9.30 9.14 4.70
N PRO A 24 -9.33 9.89 3.58
CA PRO A 24 -9.02 9.33 2.29
C PRO A 24 -7.58 8.83 2.32
N VAL A 25 -7.41 7.51 2.24
CA VAL A 25 -6.11 6.89 2.09
C VAL A 25 -5.63 7.31 0.71
N ARG A 26 -4.86 8.39 0.61
CA ARG A 26 -4.14 8.76 -0.60
C ARG A 26 -2.81 8.02 -0.57
N PRO A 27 -2.70 6.79 -1.11
CA PRO A 27 -1.44 6.05 -1.05
C PRO A 27 -0.33 6.75 -1.83
N LEU A 28 -0.66 7.70 -2.72
CA LEU A 28 0.26 8.36 -3.63
C LEU A 28 0.14 9.88 -3.59
N THR A 29 1.27 10.57 -3.41
CA THR A 29 1.38 12.03 -3.49
C THR A 29 2.00 12.44 -4.83
N TYR A 30 1.17 12.96 -5.73
CA TYR A 30 1.59 13.42 -7.07
C TYR A 30 2.43 14.70 -7.01
N TYR A 31 2.03 15.65 -6.17
CA TYR A 31 2.71 16.94 -5.99
C TYR A 31 2.96 17.15 -4.50
N GLY A 32 4.22 17.17 -4.09
CA GLY A 32 4.58 17.47 -2.70
C GLY A 32 4.60 18.98 -2.44
N LEU A 33 4.14 19.40 -1.26
CA LEU A 33 3.95 20.82 -0.92
C LEU A 33 5.21 21.70 -1.08
N GLN A 34 6.38 21.21 -0.68
CA GLN A 34 7.61 22.01 -0.72
C GLN A 34 8.24 22.16 -2.10
N LYS A 35 8.29 21.08 -2.89
CA LYS A 35 9.06 21.02 -4.16
C LYS A 35 8.18 20.85 -5.40
N GLY A 36 6.87 20.66 -5.23
CA GLY A 36 5.95 20.30 -6.30
C GLY A 36 6.21 18.94 -6.97
N LYS A 37 7.17 18.14 -6.49
CA LYS A 37 7.57 16.87 -7.14
C LYS A 37 6.82 15.66 -6.56
N ARG A 38 6.66 14.62 -7.38
CA ARG A 38 6.11 13.31 -7.00
C ARG A 38 6.89 12.69 -5.85
N LYS A 39 6.18 12.07 -4.90
CA LYS A 39 6.78 11.33 -3.79
C LYS A 39 6.65 9.83 -4.03
N SER A 40 7.73 9.11 -3.72
CA SER A 40 7.73 7.64 -3.71
C SER A 40 7.15 7.11 -2.42
N VAL A 41 6.36 6.04 -2.52
CA VAL A 41 5.84 5.31 -1.35
C VAL A 41 6.97 4.49 -0.72
N LYS A 42 7.44 4.91 0.46
CA LYS A 42 8.58 4.27 1.14
C LYS A 42 8.32 2.82 1.53
N ALA A 43 7.06 2.44 1.75
CA ALA A 43 6.68 1.06 2.03
C ALA A 43 7.02 0.10 0.87
N VAL A 44 6.92 0.57 -0.37
CA VAL A 44 7.27 -0.23 -1.56
C VAL A 44 8.76 -0.53 -1.57
N VAL A 45 9.59 0.51 -1.42
CA VAL A 45 11.05 0.40 -1.41
C VAL A 45 11.54 -0.53 -0.29
N LYS A 46 10.88 -0.55 0.87
CA LYS A 46 11.24 -1.42 1.99
C LYS A 46 10.87 -2.89 1.78
N ARG A 47 9.95 -3.21 0.87
CA ARG A 47 9.34 -4.55 0.74
C ARG A 47 9.63 -5.23 -0.59
N PHE A 48 9.91 -4.45 -1.63
CA PHE A 48 10.13 -4.91 -2.99
C PHE A 48 11.48 -4.43 -3.50
N LEU A 49 12.14 -5.26 -4.29
CA LEU A 49 13.38 -4.92 -4.98
C LEU A 49 13.08 -4.69 -6.46
N ARG A 50 13.54 -3.55 -7.00
CA ARG A 50 13.42 -3.23 -8.43
C ARG A 50 14.64 -3.73 -9.19
N LEU A 51 14.41 -4.51 -10.24
CA LEU A 51 15.42 -4.90 -11.20
C LEU A 51 15.42 -3.95 -12.40
N HIS A 52 16.58 -3.75 -13.02
CA HIS A 52 16.72 -2.85 -14.18
C HIS A 52 15.90 -3.33 -15.39
N ASN A 53 15.73 -4.64 -15.55
CA ASN A 53 14.89 -5.25 -16.59
C ASN A 53 13.37 -4.99 -16.42
N GLY A 54 12.97 -4.15 -15.46
CA GLY A 54 11.58 -3.76 -15.22
C GLY A 54 10.81 -4.68 -14.28
N LEU A 55 11.41 -5.76 -13.81
CA LEU A 55 10.80 -6.69 -12.88
C LEU A 55 10.90 -6.22 -11.44
N TRP A 56 9.94 -6.66 -10.62
CA TRP A 56 9.96 -6.48 -9.17
C TRP A 56 10.05 -7.83 -8.48
N VAL A 57 10.91 -7.91 -7.47
CA VAL A 57 11.11 -9.10 -6.65
C VAL A 57 10.54 -8.85 -5.26
N ARG A 58 9.87 -9.87 -4.69
CA ARG A 58 9.34 -9.84 -3.33
C ARG A 58 9.62 -11.12 -2.57
N ARG A 59 9.54 -11.06 -1.24
CA ARG A 59 9.50 -12.23 -0.36
C ARG A 59 8.06 -12.76 -0.27
N LYS A 60 7.87 -14.08 -0.15
CA LYS A 60 6.54 -14.62 0.19
C LYS A 60 6.13 -14.18 1.60
N SER A 61 4.84 -13.86 1.77
CA SER A 61 4.30 -13.46 3.07
C SER A 61 4.34 -14.62 4.05
N GLY A 62 4.49 -14.31 5.35
CA GLY A 62 4.47 -15.33 6.40
C GLY A 62 5.69 -16.26 6.44
N TYR A 63 6.77 -15.97 5.71
CA TYR A 63 8.00 -16.77 5.72
C TYR A 63 8.71 -16.88 7.09
N LYS A 64 8.35 -16.00 8.04
CA LYS A 64 8.83 -16.02 9.44
C LYS A 64 7.74 -16.33 10.47
N LYS A 65 6.51 -16.63 10.04
CA LYS A 65 5.35 -16.78 10.94
C LYS A 65 4.90 -18.24 11.01
N LYS A 66 4.53 -18.69 12.22
CA LYS A 66 3.96 -20.02 12.52
C LYS A 66 4.77 -21.17 11.88
N LEU A 67 6.10 -21.11 11.97
CA LEU A 67 6.97 -22.09 11.29
C LEU A 67 6.85 -23.50 11.86
N TRP A 68 6.50 -23.63 13.14
CA TRP A 68 6.35 -24.91 13.82
C TRP A 68 5.23 -25.78 13.21
N LYS A 69 4.14 -25.17 12.70
CA LYS A 69 3.04 -25.89 12.00
C LYS A 69 3.37 -26.26 10.54
N LYS A 70 4.42 -25.70 9.97
CA LYS A 70 4.69 -25.79 8.52
C LYS A 70 5.61 -26.96 8.23
N SER A 71 5.41 -27.61 7.08
CA SER A 71 6.32 -28.64 6.57
C SER A 71 7.65 -28.02 6.12
N THR A 72 8.69 -28.85 5.98
CA THR A 72 10.01 -28.44 5.47
C THR A 72 9.94 -27.91 4.04
N ALA A 73 9.19 -28.58 3.17
CA ALA A 73 8.93 -28.14 1.80
C ALA A 73 8.26 -26.75 1.76
N GLN A 74 7.22 -26.54 2.59
CA GLN A 74 6.55 -25.24 2.66
C GLN A 74 7.48 -24.14 3.19
N LYS A 75 8.33 -24.44 4.19
CA LYS A 75 9.35 -23.49 4.68
C LYS A 75 10.33 -23.11 3.57
N LYS A 76 10.80 -24.07 2.77
CA LYS A 76 11.68 -23.83 1.61
C LYS A 76 11.01 -22.90 0.61
N CYS A 77 9.82 -23.24 0.15
CA CYS A 77 9.07 -22.44 -0.81
C CYS A 77 8.76 -21.01 -0.30
N LEU A 78 8.50 -20.83 1.00
CA LEU A 78 8.26 -19.51 1.60
C LEU A 78 9.52 -18.64 1.70
N ARG A 79 10.69 -19.26 1.79
CA ARG A 79 11.99 -18.57 1.84
C ARG A 79 12.50 -18.20 0.45
N GLU A 80 11.82 -18.58 -0.63
CA GLU A 80 12.17 -18.16 -1.97
C GLU A 80 11.73 -16.72 -2.23
N PHE A 81 12.51 -16.03 -3.04
CA PHE A 81 12.09 -14.77 -3.66
C PHE A 81 11.27 -15.08 -4.91
N VAL A 82 10.21 -14.31 -5.13
CA VAL A 82 9.30 -14.48 -6.27
C VAL A 82 9.20 -13.18 -7.02
N LEU A 83 9.06 -13.29 -8.34
CA LEU A 83 8.73 -12.16 -9.20
C LEU A 83 7.29 -11.70 -8.96
N CYS A 84 7.03 -10.42 -9.20
CA CYS A 84 5.69 -9.86 -9.16
C CYS A 84 5.03 -9.98 -10.54
N ASP A 85 3.70 -10.06 -10.55
CA ASP A 85 2.93 -10.12 -11.79
C ASP A 85 3.06 -8.82 -12.58
N ARG A 86 2.73 -8.87 -13.88
CA ARG A 86 2.82 -7.70 -14.77
C ARG A 86 1.99 -6.52 -14.28
N THR A 87 0.78 -6.78 -13.77
CA THR A 87 -0.12 -5.75 -13.21
C THR A 87 0.45 -5.11 -11.95
N GLN A 88 0.99 -5.93 -11.04
CA GLN A 88 1.66 -5.48 -9.82
C GLN A 88 2.88 -4.63 -10.17
N CYS A 89 3.73 -5.07 -11.10
CA CYS A 89 4.89 -4.32 -11.55
C CYS A 89 4.48 -2.93 -12.06
N LYS A 90 3.45 -2.83 -12.90
CA LYS A 90 2.91 -1.55 -13.40
C LYS A 90 2.40 -0.65 -12.27
N HIS A 91 1.74 -1.21 -11.26
CA HIS A 91 1.28 -0.44 -10.10
C HIS A 91 2.48 0.09 -9.29
N LEU A 92 3.46 -0.77 -8.99
CA LEU A 92 4.66 -0.40 -8.23
C LEU A 92 5.46 0.69 -8.97
N ASP A 93 5.55 0.60 -10.30
CA ASP A 93 6.15 1.61 -11.17
C ASP A 93 5.47 2.98 -11.10
N LYS A 94 4.15 3.02 -10.89
CA LYS A 94 3.40 4.26 -10.67
C LYS A 94 3.64 4.77 -9.25
N THR A 95 3.77 3.90 -8.26
CA THR A 95 3.97 4.34 -6.87
C THR A 95 5.41 4.80 -6.56
N THR A 96 6.35 4.59 -7.48
CA THR A 96 7.77 4.92 -7.33
C THR A 96 8.24 5.94 -8.36
N THR A 97 9.25 6.72 -7.98
CA THR A 97 9.86 7.76 -8.84
C THR A 97 10.98 7.17 -9.70
N SER A 98 11.34 7.87 -10.79
CA SER A 98 12.43 7.51 -11.70
C SER A 98 13.77 7.24 -11.02
N PHE A 99 14.04 7.89 -9.88
CA PHE A 99 15.23 7.63 -9.05
C PHE A 99 15.46 6.13 -8.77
N TRP A 100 14.40 5.37 -8.46
CA TRP A 100 14.49 3.93 -8.15
C TRP A 100 14.59 3.04 -9.39
N LYS A 101 14.51 3.63 -10.59
CA LYS A 101 14.61 2.93 -11.87
C LYS A 101 15.97 3.10 -12.53
N ARG A 102 16.84 3.94 -11.96
CA ARG A 102 18.19 4.19 -12.47
C ARG A 102 19.05 2.92 -12.32
N ARG A 103 19.94 2.69 -13.29
CA ARG A 103 21.00 1.70 -13.15
C ARG A 103 21.98 2.19 -12.09
N ASN A 104 22.16 1.38 -11.03
CA ASN A 104 23.18 1.66 -10.01
C ASN A 104 24.57 1.42 -10.57
#